data_AF-A0A2D4RW88-F1
#
_entry.id   AF-A0A2D4RW88-F1
#
_cell.length_a   1.000
_cell.length_b   1.000
_cell.length_c   1.000
_cell.angle_alpha   90.00
_cell.angle_beta   90.00
_cell.angle_gamma   90.00
#
_symmetry.space_group_name_H-M   'P 1'
#
loop_
_entity.id
_entity.type
_entity.pdbx_description
1 polymer ?
#
loop_
_entity_poly.entity_id
_entity_poly.type
_entity_poly.pdbx_seq_one_letter_code
_entity_poly.pdbx_strand_id
1 'polypeptide(L)'
;MNASPKLTFKQQRFVEEYQVDGNGSQAVLRAGYKTNYPAEMAYGLLRNTKVKHALQDAQIARRERLQMRLDSTVKQYIELKDRALEACDYQTSLRALNQLARHLKIFEHYHAAPLLEAIEKNPDNLEELVDQFLWLHTSLGNWLYVLRALELKLRLAGEEKGELYYEKMLISLELAS
;
A
#
# COMPACT_ATOMS: atom_id res chain seq x y z
N MET A 1 23.42 -0.19 -31.24
CA MET A 1 24.23 -0.18 -30.00
C MET A 1 24.05 1.18 -29.34
N ASN A 2 23.12 1.31 -28.39
CA ASN A 2 22.90 2.58 -27.69
C ASN A 2 23.80 2.60 -26.45
N ALA A 3 24.93 3.29 -26.55
CA ALA A 3 25.86 3.47 -25.44
C ALA A 3 25.20 4.40 -24.40
N SER A 4 24.51 3.82 -23.41
CA SER A 4 24.08 4.55 -22.23
C SER A 4 25.29 5.27 -21.64
N PRO A 5 25.25 6.60 -21.45
CA PRO A 5 26.44 7.35 -21.08
C PRO A 5 26.86 6.95 -19.66
N LYS A 6 27.98 6.22 -19.59
CA LYS A 6 28.49 5.58 -18.37
C LYS A 6 28.65 6.60 -17.23
N LEU A 7 28.05 6.31 -16.08
CA LEU A 7 28.24 7.09 -14.86
C LEU A 7 29.71 7.05 -14.44
N THR A 8 30.17 8.12 -13.81
CA THR A 8 31.44 8.07 -13.07
C THR A 8 31.31 7.18 -11.83
N PHE A 9 32.41 6.61 -11.35
CA PHE A 9 32.41 5.75 -10.15
C PHE A 9 31.74 6.42 -8.94
N LYS A 10 32.01 7.71 -8.70
CA LYS A 10 31.39 8.44 -7.58
C LYS A 10 29.90 8.70 -7.79
N GLN A 11 29.45 8.95 -9.02
CA GLN A 11 28.02 9.09 -9.31
C GLN A 11 27.28 7.78 -9.16
N GLN A 12 27.88 6.66 -9.58
CA GLN A 12 27.32 5.34 -9.36
C GLN A 12 27.20 5.05 -7.86
N ARG A 13 28.27 5.27 -7.09
CA ARG A 13 28.25 5.07 -5.64
C ARG A 13 27.23 6.00 -4.95
N PHE A 14 27.06 7.23 -5.43
CA PHE A 14 26.01 8.12 -4.95
C PHE A 14 24.61 7.53 -5.18
N VAL A 15 24.33 6.96 -6.36
CA VAL A 15 23.05 6.31 -6.65
C VAL A 15 22.82 5.12 -5.72
N GLU A 16 23.83 4.29 -5.49
CA GLU A 16 23.77 3.13 -4.59
C GLU A 16 23.46 3.55 -3.15
N GLU A 17 24.19 4.54 -2.61
CA GLU A 17 24.02 5.04 -1.25
C GLU A 17 22.68 5.76 -1.05
N TYR A 18 22.24 6.55 -2.06
CA TYR A 18 20.99 7.29 -1.99
C TYR A 18 19.76 6.37 -1.92
N GLN A 19 19.81 5.17 -2.52
CA GLN A 19 18.70 4.22 -2.48
C GLN A 19 18.48 3.55 -1.12
N VAL A 20 19.45 3.63 -0.23
CA VAL A 20 19.37 3.02 1.10
C VAL A 20 18.35 3.77 1.95
N ASP A 21 18.45 5.10 2.02
CA ASP A 21 17.70 5.94 2.96
C ASP A 21 17.10 7.22 2.34
N GLY A 22 17.40 7.52 1.06
CA GLY A 22 16.96 8.75 0.40
C GLY A 22 17.68 10.01 0.88
N ASN A 23 18.73 9.88 1.70
CA ASN A 23 19.45 11.02 2.25
C ASN A 23 20.56 11.48 1.29
N GLY A 24 20.27 12.50 0.49
CA GLY A 24 21.20 13.05 -0.49
C GLY A 24 22.55 13.48 0.10
N SER A 25 22.54 14.19 1.23
CA SER A 25 23.76 14.67 1.86
C SER A 25 24.65 13.52 2.34
N GLN A 26 24.06 12.52 2.99
CA GLN A 26 24.80 11.34 3.46
C GLN A 26 25.28 10.48 2.28
N ALA A 27 24.47 10.33 1.23
CA ALA A 27 24.87 9.62 0.02
C ALA A 27 26.08 10.28 -0.66
N VAL A 28 26.16 11.61 -0.71
CA VAL A 28 27.34 12.34 -1.23
C VAL A 28 28.60 12.01 -0.42
N LEU A 29 28.50 12.05 0.91
CA LEU A 29 29.64 11.77 1.79
C LEU A 29 30.09 10.30 1.69
N ARG A 30 29.15 9.34 1.72
CA ARG A 30 29.44 7.90 1.56
C ARG A 30 29.96 7.55 0.17
N ALA A 31 29.54 8.27 -0.85
CA ALA A 31 30.08 8.17 -2.20
C ALA A 31 31.51 8.73 -2.35
N GLY A 32 32.05 9.35 -1.30
CA GLY A 32 33.43 9.83 -1.25
C GLY A 32 33.64 11.18 -1.94
N TYR A 33 32.60 12.02 -2.02
CA TYR A 33 32.76 13.41 -2.40
C TYR A 33 33.29 14.22 -1.22
N LYS A 34 34.30 15.06 -1.47
CA LYS A 34 34.83 16.01 -0.49
C LYS A 34 34.17 17.36 -0.75
N THR A 35 33.25 17.77 0.11
CA THR A 35 32.53 19.04 0.00
C THR A 35 32.09 19.53 1.37
N ASN A 36 32.12 20.85 1.56
CA ASN A 36 31.54 21.48 2.74
C ASN A 36 30.01 21.64 2.62
N TYR A 37 29.46 21.45 1.41
CA TYR A 37 28.05 21.62 1.08
C TYR A 37 27.47 20.34 0.43
N PRO A 38 27.34 19.24 1.19
CA PRO A 38 26.87 17.96 0.65
C PRO A 38 25.42 18.01 0.18
N ALA A 39 24.57 18.85 0.78
CA ALA A 39 23.18 19.03 0.35
C ALA A 39 23.07 19.65 -1.04
N GLU A 40 23.80 20.73 -1.32
CA GLU A 40 23.80 21.40 -2.63
C GLU A 40 24.35 20.48 -3.72
N MET A 41 25.41 19.73 -3.41
CA MET A 41 25.97 18.76 -4.32
C MET A 41 25.00 17.62 -4.63
N ALA A 42 24.29 17.11 -3.62
CA ALA A 42 23.26 16.10 -3.81
C ALA A 42 22.13 16.62 -4.72
N TYR A 43 21.68 17.86 -4.49
CA TYR A 43 20.68 18.50 -5.35
C TYR A 43 21.13 18.61 -6.81
N GLY A 44 22.39 18.99 -7.05
CA GLY A 44 22.98 19.01 -8.39
C GLY A 44 23.08 17.61 -9.02
N LEU A 45 23.47 16.60 -8.24
CA LEU A 45 23.56 15.21 -8.71
C LEU A 45 22.19 14.65 -9.05
N LEU A 46 21.15 14.89 -8.25
CA LEU A 46 19.79 14.43 -8.51
C LEU A 46 19.16 15.06 -9.77
N ARG A 47 19.60 16.26 -10.14
CA ARG A 47 19.20 16.94 -11.40
C ARG A 47 19.98 16.46 -12.63
N ASN A 48 21.12 15.79 -12.44
CA ASN A 48 21.88 15.25 -13.55
C ASN A 48 21.08 14.13 -14.24
N THR A 49 20.83 14.27 -15.54
CA THR A 49 20.00 13.33 -16.31
C THR A 49 20.50 11.90 -16.20
N LYS A 50 21.82 11.67 -16.23
CA LYS A 50 22.41 10.33 -16.12
C LYS A 50 22.15 9.69 -14.76
N VAL A 51 22.31 10.48 -13.69
CA VAL A 51 22.07 10.03 -12.31
C VAL A 51 20.58 9.75 -12.10
N LYS A 52 19.71 10.61 -12.64
CA LYS A 52 18.26 10.43 -12.58
C LYS A 52 17.82 9.13 -13.27
N HIS A 53 18.31 8.86 -14.48
CA HIS A 53 18.02 7.61 -15.20
C HIS A 53 18.51 6.39 -14.41
N ALA A 54 19.77 6.39 -13.94
CA ALA A 54 20.30 5.28 -13.17
C ALA A 54 19.54 5.03 -11.85
N LEU A 55 19.05 6.10 -11.20
CA LEU A 55 18.22 5.98 -10.02
C LEU A 55 16.87 5.33 -10.34
N GLN A 56 16.25 5.71 -11.47
CA GLN A 56 15.01 5.08 -11.95
C GLN A 56 15.21 3.61 -12.26
N ASP A 57 16.26 3.26 -13.02
CA ASP A 57 16.56 1.87 -13.39
C ASP A 57 16.77 1.00 -12.15
N ALA A 58 17.52 1.49 -11.18
CA ALA A 58 17.78 0.74 -9.97
C ALA A 58 16.57 0.70 -9.01
N GLN A 59 15.68 1.70 -9.02
CA GLN A 59 14.38 1.60 -8.36
C GLN A 59 13.48 0.54 -9.01
N ILE A 60 13.47 0.44 -10.33
CA ILE A 60 12.74 -0.60 -11.08
C ILE A 60 13.30 -1.97 -10.73
N ALA A 61 14.62 -2.16 -10.82
CA ALA A 61 15.28 -3.41 -10.46
C ALA A 61 15.03 -3.80 -8.99
N ARG A 62 15.00 -2.83 -8.08
CA ARG A 62 14.66 -3.08 -6.67
C ARG A 62 13.20 -3.53 -6.54
N ARG A 63 12.27 -2.89 -7.25
CA ARG A 63 10.85 -3.28 -7.27
C ARG A 63 10.68 -4.71 -7.79
N GLU A 64 11.32 -5.04 -8.90
CA GLU A 64 11.28 -6.39 -9.48
C GLU A 64 11.83 -7.44 -8.51
N ARG A 65 12.98 -7.18 -7.88
CA ARG A 65 13.54 -8.09 -6.86
C ARG A 65 12.61 -8.28 -5.66
N LEU A 66 11.95 -7.19 -5.22
CA LEU A 66 10.99 -7.25 -4.12
C LEU A 66 9.73 -8.04 -4.52
N GLN A 67 9.22 -7.86 -5.74
CA GLN A 67 8.11 -8.65 -6.29
C GLN A 67 8.47 -10.13 -6.37
N MET A 68 9.61 -10.48 -6.98
CA MET A 68 10.07 -11.87 -7.04
C MET A 68 10.24 -12.49 -5.64
N ARG A 69 10.75 -11.72 -4.66
CA ARG A 69 10.87 -12.18 -3.28
C ARG A 69 9.50 -12.39 -2.62
N LEU A 70 8.55 -11.49 -2.87
CA LEU A 70 7.17 -11.63 -2.40
C LEU A 70 6.55 -12.91 -2.98
N ASP A 71 6.65 -13.11 -4.30
CA ASP A 71 6.12 -14.29 -5.00
C ASP A 71 6.72 -15.59 -4.46
N SER A 72 8.05 -15.61 -4.24
CA SER A 72 8.73 -16.75 -3.64
C SER A 72 8.25 -17.03 -2.21
N THR A 73 8.02 -15.99 -1.42
CA THR A 73 7.52 -16.12 -0.04
C THR A 73 6.08 -16.64 -0.04
N VAL A 74 5.22 -16.13 -0.91
CA VAL A 74 3.84 -16.62 -1.10
C VAL A 74 3.85 -18.10 -1.47
N LYS A 75 4.71 -18.51 -2.42
CA LYS A 75 4.87 -19.92 -2.80
C LYS A 75 5.27 -20.80 -1.60
N GLN A 76 6.23 -20.35 -0.79
CA GLN A 76 6.65 -21.08 0.41
C GLN A 76 5.51 -21.24 1.43
N TYR A 77 4.68 -20.22 1.62
CA TYR A 77 3.51 -20.33 2.51
C TYR A 77 2.44 -21.30 1.97
N ILE A 78 2.23 -21.32 0.65
CA ILE A 78 1.32 -22.29 0.02
C ILE A 78 1.83 -23.72 0.24
N GLU A 79 3.12 -23.98 -0.04
CA GLU A 79 3.75 -25.28 0.16
C GLU A 79 3.71 -25.71 1.64
N LEU A 80 3.97 -24.79 2.58
CA LEU A 80 3.88 -25.06 4.01
C LEU A 80 2.46 -25.44 4.42
N LYS A 81 1.45 -24.70 3.94
CA LYS A 81 0.05 -24.99 4.20
C LYS A 81 -0.33 -26.38 3.67
N ASP A 82 0.04 -26.71 2.43
CA ASP A 82 -0.28 -28.00 1.82
C ASP A 82 0.35 -29.17 2.59
N ARG A 83 1.63 -29.08 2.93
CA ARG A 83 2.32 -30.11 3.75
C ARG A 83 1.71 -30.25 5.15
N ALA A 84 1.31 -29.14 5.76
CA ALA A 84 0.64 -29.16 7.07
C ALA A 84 -0.73 -29.86 6.99
N LEU A 85 -1.49 -29.65 5.90
CA LEU A 85 -2.75 -30.38 5.66
C LEU A 85 -2.52 -31.88 5.47
N GLU A 86 -1.52 -32.27 4.68
CA GLU A 86 -1.14 -33.68 4.48
C GLU A 86 -0.74 -34.36 5.80
N ALA A 87 -0.07 -33.63 6.70
CA ALA A 87 0.30 -34.11 8.02
C ALA A 87 -0.81 -34.00 9.08
N CYS A 88 -2.01 -33.55 8.70
CA CYS A 88 -3.13 -33.25 9.61
C CYS A 88 -2.82 -32.21 10.71
N ASP A 89 -1.80 -31.35 10.51
CA ASP A 89 -1.52 -30.18 11.36
C ASP A 89 -2.34 -28.98 10.87
N TYR A 90 -3.62 -28.98 11.23
CA TYR A 90 -4.56 -27.92 10.88
C TYR A 90 -4.18 -26.56 11.49
N GLN A 91 -3.47 -26.54 12.61
CA GLN A 91 -3.09 -25.30 13.29
C GLN A 91 -2.00 -24.57 12.49
N THR A 92 -0.99 -25.28 12.01
CA THR A 92 0.06 -24.70 11.16
C THR A 92 -0.50 -24.28 9.80
N SER A 93 -1.39 -25.09 9.22
CA SER A 93 -2.09 -24.76 7.97
C SER A 93 -2.91 -23.46 8.09
N LEU A 94 -3.72 -23.32 9.14
CA LEU A 94 -4.50 -22.11 9.40
C LEU A 94 -3.61 -20.87 9.61
N ARG A 95 -2.47 -21.01 10.31
CA ARG A 95 -1.52 -19.91 10.50
C ARG A 95 -0.91 -19.47 9.17
N ALA A 96 -0.50 -20.41 8.31
CA ALA A 96 0.05 -20.09 6.99
C ALA A 96 -0.99 -19.39 6.10
N LEU A 97 -2.23 -19.86 6.10
CA LEU A 97 -3.37 -19.21 5.42
C LEU A 97 -3.63 -17.79 5.91
N ASN A 98 -3.64 -17.57 7.23
CA ASN A 98 -3.85 -16.25 7.80
C ASN A 98 -2.73 -15.27 7.43
N GLN A 99 -1.47 -15.72 7.38
CA GLN A 99 -0.36 -14.89 6.92
C GLN A 99 -0.50 -14.52 5.45
N LEU A 100 -0.87 -15.47 4.59
CA LEU A 100 -1.14 -15.20 3.17
C LEU A 100 -2.25 -14.17 3.00
N ALA A 101 -3.37 -14.36 3.68
CA ALA A 101 -4.51 -13.45 3.58
C ALA A 101 -4.14 -12.03 4.03
N ARG A 102 -3.39 -11.88 5.12
CA ARG A 102 -2.92 -10.59 5.64
C ARG A 102 -1.95 -9.88 4.68
N HIS A 103 -1.02 -10.62 4.09
CA HIS A 103 0.02 -10.03 3.23
C HIS A 103 -0.46 -9.73 1.81
N LEU A 104 -1.37 -10.56 1.29
CA LEU A 104 -1.99 -10.35 -0.02
C LEU A 104 -3.21 -9.43 0.05
N LYS A 105 -3.65 -9.07 1.27
CA LYS A 105 -4.85 -8.26 1.51
C LYS A 105 -6.07 -8.80 0.77
N ILE A 106 -6.20 -10.12 0.68
CA ILE A 106 -7.23 -10.78 -0.15
C ILE A 106 -8.63 -10.37 0.33
N PHE A 107 -8.79 -10.21 1.64
CA PHE A 107 -10.05 -9.74 2.23
C PHE A 107 -10.34 -8.30 1.82
N GLU A 108 -9.38 -7.39 1.87
CA GLU A 108 -9.56 -6.01 1.44
C GLU A 108 -9.87 -5.91 -0.06
N HIS A 109 -9.21 -6.70 -0.91
CA HIS A 109 -9.53 -6.74 -2.34
C HIS A 109 -10.93 -7.32 -2.61
N TYR A 110 -11.28 -8.42 -1.93
CA TYR A 110 -12.59 -9.05 -2.06
C TYR A 110 -13.72 -8.11 -1.62
N HIS A 111 -13.57 -7.46 -0.47
CA HIS A 111 -14.56 -6.53 0.04
C HIS A 111 -14.60 -5.20 -0.73
N ALA A 112 -13.52 -4.83 -1.44
CA ALA A 112 -13.49 -3.61 -2.25
C ALA A 112 -14.08 -3.79 -3.65
N ALA A 113 -14.19 -5.03 -4.15
CA ALA A 113 -14.67 -5.30 -5.50
C ALA A 113 -16.06 -4.70 -5.80
N PRO A 114 -17.08 -4.83 -4.91
CA PRO A 114 -18.39 -4.21 -5.16
C PRO A 114 -18.35 -2.68 -5.23
N LEU A 115 -17.47 -2.05 -4.45
CA LEU A 115 -17.27 -0.60 -4.51
C LEU A 115 -16.61 -0.17 -5.82
N LEU A 116 -15.60 -0.91 -6.30
CA LEU A 116 -14.96 -0.66 -7.59
C LEU A 116 -15.96 -0.83 -8.74
N GLU A 117 -16.75 -1.90 -8.73
CA GLU A 117 -17.80 -2.13 -9.73
C GLU A 117 -18.84 -1.00 -9.74
N ALA A 118 -19.25 -0.50 -8.57
CA ALA A 118 -20.16 0.64 -8.48
C ALA A 118 -19.55 1.94 -9.05
N ILE A 119 -18.26 2.20 -8.78
CA ILE A 119 -17.53 3.35 -9.36
C ILE A 119 -17.45 3.23 -10.88
N GLU A 120 -17.15 2.05 -11.41
CA GLU A 120 -17.07 1.81 -12.86
C GLU A 120 -18.43 1.94 -13.54
N LYS A 121 -19.50 1.47 -12.89
CA LYS A 121 -20.87 1.51 -13.41
C LYS A 121 -21.44 2.93 -13.44
N ASN A 122 -21.32 3.68 -12.35
CA ASN A 122 -21.76 5.07 -12.29
C ASN A 122 -21.06 5.84 -11.14
N PRO A 123 -20.02 6.63 -11.45
CA PRO A 123 -19.26 7.35 -10.43
C PRO A 123 -20.06 8.48 -9.77
N ASP A 124 -21.17 8.93 -10.36
CA ASP A 124 -22.00 10.00 -9.81
C ASP A 124 -23.09 9.47 -8.86
N ASN A 125 -23.28 8.16 -8.77
CA ASN A 125 -24.26 7.54 -7.87
C ASN A 125 -23.72 7.49 -6.42
N LEU A 126 -23.69 8.65 -5.76
CA LEU A 126 -23.13 8.78 -4.41
C LEU A 126 -23.82 7.89 -3.37
N GLU A 127 -25.10 7.58 -3.54
CA GLU A 127 -25.84 6.70 -2.64
C GLU A 127 -25.33 5.25 -2.73
N GLU A 128 -25.23 4.69 -3.94
CA GLU A 128 -24.69 3.35 -4.18
C GLU A 128 -23.22 3.26 -3.75
N LEU A 129 -22.43 4.31 -4.00
CA LEU A 129 -21.03 4.37 -3.57
C LEU A 129 -20.87 4.38 -2.05
N VAL A 130 -21.68 5.17 -1.34
CA VAL A 130 -21.65 5.23 0.13
C VAL A 130 -22.12 3.90 0.72
N ASP A 131 -23.08 3.22 0.10
CA ASP A 131 -23.55 1.90 0.55
C ASP A 131 -22.48 0.81 0.39
N GLN A 132 -21.80 0.77 -0.77
CA GLN A 132 -20.70 -0.17 -0.96
C GLN A 132 -19.51 0.15 -0.06
N PHE A 133 -19.23 1.43 0.19
CA PHE A 133 -18.20 1.87 1.12
C PHE A 133 -18.53 1.47 2.57
N LEU A 134 -19.79 1.62 2.99
CA LEU A 134 -20.29 1.17 4.29
C LEU A 134 -20.13 -0.35 4.44
N TRP A 135 -20.52 -1.13 3.43
CA TRP A 135 -20.38 -2.59 3.44
C TRP A 135 -18.92 -3.04 3.53
N LEU A 136 -18.03 -2.44 2.74
CA LEU A 136 -16.58 -2.69 2.78
C LEU A 136 -16.00 -2.45 4.18
N HIS A 137 -16.33 -1.32 4.80
CA HIS A 137 -15.75 -0.99 6.10
C HIS A 137 -16.38 -1.75 7.26
N THR A 138 -17.64 -2.17 7.14
CA THR A 138 -18.30 -3.04 8.14
C THR A 138 -17.71 -4.45 8.11
N SER A 139 -17.51 -5.01 6.91
CA SER A 139 -16.89 -6.33 6.73
C SER A 139 -15.42 -6.38 7.18
N LEU A 140 -14.69 -5.26 7.05
CA LEU A 140 -13.32 -5.12 7.54
C LEU A 140 -13.22 -4.73 9.03
N GLY A 141 -14.34 -4.48 9.72
CA GLY A 141 -14.34 -4.04 11.14
C GLY A 141 -13.76 -2.64 11.36
N ASN A 142 -13.75 -1.79 10.35
CA ASN A 142 -13.18 -0.45 10.37
C ASN A 142 -14.19 0.59 10.87
N TRP A 143 -14.52 0.56 12.16
CA TRP A 143 -15.60 1.34 12.78
C TRP A 143 -15.52 2.86 12.57
N LEU A 144 -14.32 3.43 12.52
CA LEU A 144 -14.13 4.85 12.23
C LEU A 144 -14.68 5.24 10.84
N TYR A 145 -14.49 4.38 9.84
CA TYR A 145 -14.97 4.63 8.48
C TYR A 145 -16.43 4.24 8.31
N VAL A 146 -16.92 3.25 9.05
CA VAL A 146 -18.36 2.95 9.16
C VAL A 146 -19.12 4.17 9.65
N LEU A 147 -18.65 4.81 10.73
CA LEU A 147 -19.27 6.02 11.27
C LEU A 147 -19.33 7.14 10.22
N ARG A 148 -18.21 7.38 9.53
CA ARG A 148 -18.14 8.38 8.44
C ARG A 148 -19.08 8.07 7.29
N ALA A 149 -19.18 6.79 6.89
CA ALA A 149 -20.06 6.35 5.81
C ALA A 149 -21.53 6.62 6.17
N LEU A 150 -21.91 6.30 7.40
CA LEU A 150 -23.26 6.58 7.89
C LEU A 150 -23.52 8.10 7.94
N GLU A 151 -22.60 8.90 8.47
CA GLU A 151 -22.72 10.38 8.45
C GLU A 151 -22.94 10.92 7.03
N LEU A 152 -22.20 10.37 6.04
CA LEU A 152 -22.36 10.75 4.64
C LEU A 152 -23.73 10.35 4.09
N LYS A 153 -24.21 9.15 4.41
CA LYS A 153 -25.53 8.65 3.99
C LYS A 153 -26.66 9.57 4.50
N LEU A 154 -26.51 10.09 5.70
CA LEU A 154 -27.49 10.97 6.34
C LEU A 154 -27.49 12.38 5.77
N ARG A 155 -26.30 12.90 5.42
CA ARG A 155 -26.18 14.13 4.66
C ARG A 155 -26.81 14.00 3.27
N LEU A 156 -26.63 12.86 2.61
CA LEU A 156 -27.29 12.58 1.33
C LEU A 156 -28.82 12.48 1.47
N ALA A 157 -29.31 11.96 2.60
CA ALA A 157 -30.74 11.91 2.92
C ALA A 157 -31.36 13.26 3.34
N GLY A 158 -30.56 14.33 3.44
CA GLY A 158 -31.04 15.67 3.79
C GLY A 158 -31.22 15.96 5.28
N GLU A 159 -30.67 15.13 6.17
CA GLU A 159 -30.69 15.38 7.62
C GLU A 159 -29.44 16.17 8.08
N GLU A 160 -29.57 17.49 8.28
CA GLU A 160 -28.50 18.30 8.88
C GLU A 160 -28.55 18.36 10.42
N LYS A 161 -27.46 17.85 11.03
CA LYS A 161 -26.82 18.12 12.35
C LYS A 161 -27.67 18.36 13.62
N GLY A 162 -27.32 17.58 14.64
CA GLY A 162 -27.27 18.05 16.03
C GLY A 162 -27.35 16.90 17.05
N GLU A 163 -26.25 16.65 17.77
CA GLU A 163 -25.98 15.89 19.04
C GLU A 163 -26.89 14.75 19.55
N LEU A 164 -28.16 14.66 19.17
CA LEU A 164 -29.11 13.55 19.43
C LEU A 164 -28.86 12.27 18.59
N TYR A 165 -27.72 12.21 17.90
CA TYR A 165 -27.53 11.31 16.76
C TYR A 165 -27.05 9.90 17.12
N TYR A 166 -26.35 9.75 18.25
CA TYR A 166 -25.79 8.46 18.67
C TYR A 166 -26.87 7.43 19.01
N GLU A 167 -27.98 7.85 19.64
CA GLU A 167 -29.09 6.96 19.96
C GLU A 167 -29.85 6.51 18.70
N LYS A 168 -30.11 7.42 17.76
CA LYS A 168 -30.75 7.06 16.48
C LYS A 168 -29.88 6.11 15.63
N MET A 169 -28.56 6.31 15.62
CA MET A 169 -27.62 5.38 14.98
C MET A 169 -27.69 3.98 15.58
N LEU A 170 -27.66 3.87 16.92
CA LEU A 170 -27.74 2.60 17.62
C LEU A 170 -29.10 1.89 17.39
N ILE A 171 -30.19 2.66 17.30
CA ILE A 171 -31.53 2.14 17.01
C ILE A 171 -31.63 1.64 15.56
N SER A 172 -31.04 2.35 14.59
CA SER A 172 -31.02 1.94 13.18
C SER A 172 -30.17 0.69 12.90
N LEU A 173 -29.32 0.30 13.86
CA LEU A 173 -28.46 -0.87 13.78
C LEU A 173 -29.10 -2.15 14.35
N GLU A 174 -30.33 -2.11 14.90
CA GLU A 174 -31.03 -3.25 15.53
C GLU A 174 -30.08 -4.23 16.24
N LEU A 175 -29.31 -3.72 17.20
CA LEU A 175 -28.61 -4.53 18.20
C LEU A 175 -29.15 -4.20 19.61
N ALA A 176 -30.46 -4.13 19.74
CA ALA A 176 -31.15 -4.10 21.03
C ALA A 176 -32.13 -5.27 21.10
N SER A 177 -31.75 -6.26 21.94
CA SER A 177 -32.43 -7.49 22.39
C SER A 177 -32.72 -8.58 21.36
#